data_AF-A0A7S0Q983-F1
#
_entry.id   AF-A0A7S0Q983-F1
#
_cell.length_a   1.000
_cell.length_b   1.000
_cell.length_c   1.000
_cell.angle_alpha   90.00
_cell.angle_beta   90.00
_cell.angle_gamma   90.00
#
_symmetry.space_group_name_H-M   'P 1'
#
loop_
_entity.id
_entity.type
_entity.pdbx_description
1 polymer ?
#
loop_
_entity_poly.entity_id
_entity_poly.type
_entity_poly.pdbx_seq_one_letter_code
_entity_poly.pdbx_strand_id
1 'polypeptide(L)'
;GDYVESWQPHPMTPAALANAQDMARKVTERLGGRGLFGVEMFVIGEEVLFSEVSPRPHDTGMVTMATQQQNEFELHARAILGLPVSTALRNPGASAVIYGGMNESGVRFANLDRALAIPGCDVRLFGKPESFTKRRMGVCLYSAQPGEDVEKARAVAKTMATIVTVLPPAAPAP
;
A
#
# COMPACT_ATOMS: atom_id res chain seq x y z
N GLY A 1 -13.50 -1.72 -4.18
CA GLY A 1 -13.87 -1.17 -2.86
C GLY A 1 -12.78 -0.22 -2.40
N ASP A 2 -13.08 0.79 -1.57
CA ASP A 2 -12.04 1.73 -1.14
C ASP A 2 -10.99 1.02 -0.27
N TYR A 3 -9.74 1.08 -0.72
CA TYR A 3 -8.58 0.56 -0.01
C TYR A 3 -8.43 1.24 1.37
N VAL A 4 -8.49 0.46 2.44
CA VAL A 4 -8.32 0.91 3.84
C VAL A 4 -6.96 0.48 4.40
N GLU A 5 -6.62 -0.79 4.22
CA GLU A 5 -5.35 -1.38 4.61
C GLU A 5 -4.91 -2.43 3.59
N SER A 6 -3.60 -2.68 3.50
CA SER A 6 -3.02 -3.79 2.74
C SER A 6 -1.79 -4.29 3.46
N TRP A 7 -1.40 -5.52 3.16
CA TRP A 7 -0.29 -6.19 3.81
C TRP A 7 0.38 -7.15 2.84
N GLN A 8 1.63 -7.46 3.14
CA GLN A 8 2.42 -8.42 2.38
C GLN A 8 3.34 -9.18 3.36
N PRO A 9 3.43 -10.53 3.26
CA PRO A 9 2.67 -11.40 2.37
C PRO A 9 1.26 -11.70 2.91
N HIS A 10 0.31 -12.00 2.03
CA HIS A 10 -0.99 -12.54 2.44
C HIS A 10 -0.85 -14.05 2.72
N PRO A 11 -1.34 -14.57 3.86
CA PRO A 11 -1.30 -16.01 4.15
C PRO A 11 -2.10 -16.80 3.10
N MET A 12 -1.44 -17.74 2.42
CA MET A 12 -2.05 -18.59 1.38
C MET A 12 -1.44 -19.99 1.43
N THR A 13 -2.20 -21.01 1.01
CA THR A 13 -1.61 -22.32 0.74
C THR A 13 -0.70 -22.23 -0.49
N PRO A 14 0.31 -23.11 -0.63
CA PRO A 14 1.15 -23.15 -1.82
C PRO A 14 0.36 -23.33 -3.13
N ALA A 15 -0.71 -24.13 -3.09
CA ALA A 15 -1.59 -24.36 -4.23
C ALA A 15 -2.36 -23.09 -4.63
N ALA A 16 -2.95 -22.37 -3.66
CA ALA A 16 -3.63 -21.11 -3.91
C ALA A 16 -2.67 -20.05 -4.49
N LEU A 17 -1.44 -19.97 -3.98
CA LEU A 17 -0.42 -19.04 -4.47
C LEU A 17 -0.02 -19.35 -5.91
N ALA A 18 0.19 -20.62 -6.24
CA ALA A 18 0.50 -21.06 -7.59
C ALA A 18 -0.65 -20.73 -8.57
N ASN A 19 -1.89 -20.97 -8.16
CA ASN A 19 -3.09 -20.64 -8.96
C ASN A 19 -3.21 -19.13 -9.19
N ALA A 20 -2.93 -18.30 -8.18
CA ALA A 20 -2.93 -16.85 -8.29
C ALA A 20 -1.83 -16.34 -9.26
N GLN A 21 -0.63 -16.91 -9.18
CA GLN A 21 0.47 -16.57 -10.08
C GLN A 21 0.16 -16.97 -11.53
N ASP A 22 -0.41 -18.15 -11.76
CA ASP A 22 -0.81 -18.59 -13.10
C ASP A 22 -1.93 -17.73 -13.68
N MET A 23 -2.92 -17.34 -12.88
CA MET A 23 -3.97 -16.41 -13.27
C MET A 23 -3.38 -15.04 -13.65
N ALA A 24 -2.54 -14.46 -12.79
CA ALA A 24 -1.89 -13.17 -13.07
C ALA A 24 -1.06 -13.23 -14.36
N ARG A 25 -0.29 -14.31 -14.56
CA ARG A 25 0.49 -14.53 -15.77
C ARG A 25 -0.40 -14.58 -17.02
N LYS A 26 -1.47 -15.39 -17.02
CA LYS A 26 -2.41 -15.49 -18.16
C LYS A 26 -3.04 -14.14 -18.52
N VAL A 27 -3.49 -13.38 -17.52
CA VAL A 27 -4.08 -12.05 -17.71
C VAL A 27 -3.06 -11.09 -18.33
N THR A 28 -1.88 -10.98 -17.72
CA THR A 28 -0.85 -10.03 -18.15
C THR A 28 -0.22 -10.37 -19.51
N GLU A 29 0.00 -11.65 -19.81
CA GLU A 29 0.46 -12.10 -21.14
C GLU A 29 -0.52 -11.73 -22.26
N ARG A 30 -1.83 -11.79 -21.98
CA ARG A 30 -2.88 -11.46 -22.96
C ARG A 30 -3.03 -9.95 -23.18
N LEU A 31 -2.85 -9.15 -22.14
CA LEU A 31 -2.83 -7.69 -22.26
C LEU A 31 -1.57 -7.20 -22.98
N GLY A 32 -0.44 -7.85 -22.73
CA GLY A 32 0.85 -7.46 -23.28
C GLY A 32 1.37 -6.14 -22.70
N GLY A 33 2.48 -5.65 -23.27
CA GLY A 33 3.17 -4.46 -22.79
C GLY A 33 4.22 -4.75 -21.71
N ARG A 34 4.95 -3.70 -21.32
CA ARG A 34 5.97 -3.75 -20.28
C ARG A 34 5.60 -2.77 -19.17
N GLY A 35 5.56 -3.26 -17.94
CA GLY A 35 5.11 -2.47 -16.81
C GLY A 35 4.80 -3.36 -15.61
N LEU A 36 3.99 -2.82 -14.71
CA LEU A 36 3.51 -3.48 -13.50
C LEU A 36 2.00 -3.50 -13.59
N PHE A 37 1.41 -4.63 -13.20
CA PHE A 37 -0.02 -4.84 -13.25
C PHE A 37 -0.50 -5.23 -11.85
N GLY A 38 -1.50 -4.52 -11.33
CA GLY A 38 -2.27 -4.97 -10.18
C GLY A 38 -3.37 -5.91 -10.65
N VAL A 39 -3.27 -7.21 -10.35
CA VAL A 39 -4.31 -8.19 -10.67
C VAL A 39 -5.10 -8.51 -9.40
N GLU A 40 -6.37 -8.13 -9.36
CA GLU A 40 -7.24 -8.37 -8.22
C GLU A 40 -7.92 -9.74 -8.33
N MET A 41 -7.97 -10.44 -7.20
CA MET A 41 -8.49 -11.80 -7.13
C MET A 41 -9.25 -12.03 -5.83
N PHE A 42 -10.20 -12.95 -5.86
CA PHE A 42 -10.79 -13.56 -4.68
C PHE A 42 -10.22 -14.97 -4.49
N VAL A 43 -9.93 -15.35 -3.24
CA VAL A 43 -9.37 -16.65 -2.89
C VAL A 43 -10.35 -17.39 -1.99
N ILE A 44 -10.72 -18.62 -2.37
CA ILE A 44 -11.64 -19.49 -1.62
C ILE A 44 -10.96 -20.85 -1.47
N GLY A 45 -10.27 -21.07 -0.35
CA GLY A 45 -9.41 -22.24 -0.19
C GLY A 45 -8.25 -22.20 -1.20
N GLU A 46 -8.24 -23.14 -2.16
CA GLU A 46 -7.27 -23.19 -3.25
C GLU A 46 -7.78 -22.58 -4.56
N GLU A 47 -9.08 -22.25 -4.63
CA GLU A 47 -9.69 -21.62 -5.79
C GLU A 47 -9.34 -20.13 -5.83
N VAL A 48 -8.99 -19.65 -7.01
CA VAL A 48 -8.64 -18.25 -7.27
C VAL A 48 -9.50 -17.72 -8.41
N LEU A 49 -10.32 -16.72 -8.10
CA LEU A 49 -11.23 -16.08 -9.03
C LEU A 49 -10.68 -14.71 -9.42
N PHE A 50 -10.52 -14.47 -10.73
CA PHE A 50 -10.17 -13.15 -11.24
C PHE A 50 -11.30 -12.14 -10.97
N SER A 51 -10.94 -10.94 -10.52
CA SER A 51 -11.88 -9.82 -10.34
C SER A 51 -11.62 -8.74 -11.39
N GLU A 52 -10.46 -8.09 -11.33
CA GLU A 52 -10.09 -7.00 -12.24
C GLU A 52 -8.57 -6.87 -12.41
N VAL A 53 -8.15 -5.99 -13.32
CA VAL A 53 -6.73 -5.72 -13.57
C VAL A 53 -6.49 -4.23 -13.85
N SER A 54 -5.47 -3.69 -13.19
CA SER A 54 -4.94 -2.36 -13.40
C SER A 54 -3.56 -2.45 -14.10
N PRO A 55 -3.39 -1.96 -15.34
CA PRO A 55 -2.11 -2.00 -16.07
C PRO A 55 -1.14 -0.88 -15.64
N ARG A 56 -0.98 -0.70 -14.34
CA ARG A 56 -0.19 0.34 -13.67
C ARG A 56 0.01 -0.03 -12.20
N PRO A 57 0.89 0.69 -11.45
CA PRO A 57 0.89 0.69 -9.99
C PRO A 57 -0.52 0.84 -9.41
N HIS A 58 -0.76 0.10 -8.34
CA HIS A 58 -2.06 -0.07 -7.72
C HIS A 58 -2.03 0.40 -6.27
N ASP A 59 -3.10 1.02 -5.80
CA ASP A 59 -3.12 1.69 -4.50
C ASP A 59 -2.80 0.74 -3.33
N THR A 60 -3.22 -0.53 -3.42
CA THR A 60 -2.90 -1.58 -2.43
C THR A 60 -1.41 -1.95 -2.43
N GLY A 61 -0.72 -1.74 -3.56
CA GLY A 61 0.70 -1.98 -3.77
C GLY A 61 1.62 -0.99 -3.05
N MET A 62 1.09 0.09 -2.49
CA MET A 62 1.88 1.05 -1.70
C MET A 62 2.60 0.38 -0.52
N VAL A 63 2.09 -0.75 -0.01
CA VAL A 63 2.78 -1.57 1.00
C VAL A 63 4.19 -1.98 0.58
N THR A 64 4.44 -2.13 -0.73
CA THR A 64 5.76 -2.50 -1.28
C THR A 64 6.85 -1.50 -0.97
N MET A 65 6.51 -0.24 -0.65
CA MET A 65 7.47 0.76 -0.16
C MET A 65 8.05 0.39 1.21
N ALA A 66 7.34 -0.42 2.02
CA ALA A 66 7.86 -0.95 3.28
C ALA A 66 8.49 -2.34 3.11
N THR A 67 7.91 -3.17 2.24
CA THR A 67 8.14 -4.63 2.25
C THR A 67 9.12 -5.12 1.20
N GLN A 68 9.41 -4.36 0.15
CA GLN A 68 10.30 -4.79 -0.95
C GLN A 68 11.52 -3.88 -1.10
N GLN A 69 12.59 -4.43 -1.70
CA GLN A 69 13.76 -3.64 -2.09
C GLN A 69 13.46 -2.72 -3.28
N GLN A 70 12.66 -3.21 -4.23
CA GLN A 70 12.10 -2.42 -5.33
C GLN A 70 10.60 -2.32 -5.09
N ASN A 71 10.11 -1.12 -4.82
CA ASN A 71 8.67 -0.91 -4.68
C ASN A 71 7.98 -0.94 -6.05
N GLU A 72 6.64 -0.96 -6.07
CA GLU A 72 5.87 -1.06 -7.31
C GLU A 72 6.17 0.05 -8.32
N PHE A 73 6.53 1.26 -7.87
CA PHE A 73 6.85 2.37 -8.77
C PHE A 73 8.20 2.16 -9.44
N GLU A 74 9.20 1.71 -8.68
CA GLU A 74 10.51 1.32 -9.21
C GLU A 74 10.40 0.14 -10.18
N LEU A 75 9.61 -0.88 -9.82
CA LEU A 75 9.34 -2.04 -10.67
C LEU A 75 8.69 -1.62 -11.98
N HIS A 76 7.68 -0.76 -11.91
CA HIS A 76 6.99 -0.25 -13.10
C HIS A 76 7.94 0.49 -14.03
N ALA A 77 8.72 1.44 -13.49
CA ALA A 77 9.68 2.21 -14.26
C ALA A 77 10.75 1.31 -14.90
N ARG A 78 11.34 0.38 -14.13
CA ARG A 78 12.35 -0.55 -14.63
C ARG A 78 11.79 -1.48 -15.72
N ALA A 79 10.58 -2.01 -15.54
CA ALA A 79 9.94 -2.86 -16.52
C ALA A 79 9.72 -2.13 -17.85
N ILE A 80 9.21 -0.89 -17.82
CA ILE A 80 9.03 -0.05 -19.01
C ILE A 80 10.37 0.19 -19.72
N LEU A 81 11.42 0.47 -18.95
CA LEU A 81 12.77 0.71 -19.47
C LEU A 81 13.50 -0.57 -19.92
N GLY A 82 12.92 -1.76 -19.73
CA GLY A 82 13.57 -3.04 -20.03
C GLY A 82 14.74 -3.38 -19.11
N LEU A 83 14.79 -2.79 -17.92
CA LEU A 83 15.83 -3.03 -16.92
C LEU A 83 15.48 -4.25 -16.05
N PRO A 84 16.48 -4.92 -15.43
CA PRO A 84 16.23 -6.02 -14.51
C PRO A 84 15.36 -5.61 -13.31
N VAL A 85 14.40 -6.46 -12.97
CA VAL A 85 13.44 -6.29 -11.86
C VAL A 85 13.58 -7.41 -10.83
N SER A 86 13.23 -7.13 -9.58
CA SER A 86 13.17 -8.09 -8.49
C SER A 86 12.00 -7.78 -7.57
N THR A 87 11.09 -8.74 -7.42
CA THR A 87 9.93 -8.67 -6.53
C THR A 87 10.23 -9.29 -5.16
N ALA A 88 11.51 -9.40 -4.79
CA ALA A 88 11.91 -10.05 -3.55
C ALA A 88 11.33 -9.32 -2.33
N LEU A 89 10.64 -10.09 -1.48
CA LEU A 89 10.18 -9.63 -0.19
C LEU A 89 11.37 -9.47 0.75
N ARG A 90 11.49 -8.29 1.38
CA ARG A 90 12.52 -7.98 2.38
C ARG A 90 12.03 -8.33 3.78
N ASN A 91 10.86 -7.81 4.16
CA ASN A 91 10.22 -8.06 5.45
C ASN A 91 8.70 -8.13 5.25
N PRO A 92 7.96 -8.84 6.12
CA PRO A 92 6.52 -8.62 6.25
C PRO A 92 6.22 -7.15 6.55
N GLY A 93 5.05 -6.68 6.13
CA GLY A 93 4.65 -5.31 6.39
C GLY A 93 3.23 -5.01 6.00
N ALA A 94 2.79 -3.83 6.36
CA ALA A 94 1.44 -3.37 6.11
C ALA A 94 1.40 -1.86 5.86
N SER A 95 0.29 -1.42 5.26
CA SER A 95 -0.02 -0.03 5.07
C SER A 95 -1.45 0.27 5.44
N ALA A 96 -1.69 1.46 5.99
CA ALA A 96 -3.00 1.93 6.42
C ALA A 96 -3.20 3.38 5.99
N VAL A 97 -4.37 3.70 5.46
CA VAL A 97 -4.64 5.03 4.91
C VAL A 97 -4.87 6.07 6.01
N ILE A 98 -4.43 7.30 5.77
CA ILE A 98 -4.79 8.47 6.56
C ILE A 98 -5.96 9.15 5.84
N TYR A 99 -7.13 9.17 6.46
CA TYR A 99 -8.31 9.85 5.92
C TYR A 99 -8.34 11.32 6.32
N GLY A 100 -8.88 12.14 5.42
CA GLY A 100 -9.07 13.57 5.65
C GLY A 100 -10.05 13.88 6.79
N GLY A 101 -11.15 13.12 6.90
CA GLY A 101 -12.12 13.24 8.00
C GLY A 101 -12.96 14.52 8.01
N MET A 102 -12.59 15.54 7.23
CA MET A 102 -13.24 16.85 7.18
C MET A 102 -13.26 17.42 5.76
N ASN A 103 -14.16 18.38 5.49
CA ASN A 103 -14.25 19.11 4.24
C ASN A 103 -13.56 20.47 4.38
N GLU A 104 -12.27 20.53 4.06
CA GLU A 104 -11.43 21.72 4.29
C GLU A 104 -10.35 21.85 3.21
N SER A 105 -9.97 23.08 2.87
CA SER A 105 -8.81 23.38 2.03
C SER A 105 -7.59 23.72 2.90
N GLY A 106 -6.39 23.33 2.48
CA GLY A 106 -5.15 23.69 3.19
C GLY A 106 -4.99 22.98 4.53
N VAL A 107 -5.45 21.72 4.63
CA VAL A 107 -5.31 20.92 5.85
C VAL A 107 -3.85 20.74 6.26
N ARG A 108 -3.64 20.54 7.55
CA ARG A 108 -2.34 20.27 8.16
C ARG A 108 -2.33 18.89 8.82
N PHE A 109 -1.15 18.41 9.16
CA PHE A 109 -0.97 17.13 9.83
C PHE A 109 -0.23 17.32 11.15
N ALA A 110 -0.66 16.62 12.19
CA ALA A 110 -0.02 16.61 13.50
C ALA A 110 0.31 15.18 13.95
N ASN A 111 1.13 15.07 15.00
CA ASN A 111 1.62 13.81 15.59
C ASN A 111 2.45 12.94 14.63
N LEU A 112 3.02 13.54 13.57
CA LEU A 112 3.92 12.83 12.65
C LEU A 112 5.18 12.32 13.37
N ASP A 113 5.72 13.12 14.28
CA ASP A 113 6.82 12.77 15.17
C ASP A 113 6.52 11.50 15.98
N ARG A 114 5.31 11.41 16.55
CA ARG A 114 4.88 10.25 17.35
C ARG A 114 4.71 9.00 16.49
N ALA A 115 4.16 9.14 15.29
CA ALA A 115 4.00 8.03 14.36
C ALA A 115 5.36 7.53 13.85
N LEU A 116 6.28 8.44 13.53
CA LEU A 116 7.62 8.14 13.01
C LEU A 116 8.60 7.68 14.11
N ALA A 117 8.30 7.91 15.38
CA ALA A 117 9.10 7.38 16.50
C ALA A 117 8.98 5.85 16.66
N ILE A 118 7.99 5.21 16.03
CA ILE A 118 7.81 3.76 16.07
C ILE A 118 8.84 3.12 15.10
N PRO A 119 9.71 2.20 15.54
CA PRO A 119 10.71 1.57 14.67
C PRO A 119 10.08 0.85 13.48
N GLY A 120 10.65 1.02 12.27
CA GLY A 120 10.13 0.41 11.05
C GLY A 120 8.98 1.15 10.37
N CYS A 121 8.62 2.33 10.88
CA CYS A 121 7.54 3.15 10.36
C CYS A 121 8.00 4.18 9.33
N ASP A 122 7.12 4.47 8.37
CA ASP A 122 7.22 5.61 7.46
C ASP A 122 5.82 6.18 7.18
N VAL A 123 5.75 7.43 6.72
CA VAL A 123 4.49 8.11 6.38
C VAL A 123 4.65 8.82 5.03
N ARG A 124 3.68 8.61 4.14
CA ARG A 124 3.60 9.33 2.85
C ARG A 124 2.36 10.20 2.83
N LEU A 125 2.55 11.51 2.82
CA LEU A 125 1.46 12.49 2.65
C LEU A 125 1.35 12.87 1.17
N PHE A 126 0.15 12.83 0.61
CA PHE A 126 -0.05 13.01 -0.84
C PHE A 126 -0.06 14.47 -1.30
N GLY A 127 0.05 15.44 -0.39
CA GLY A 127 0.06 16.87 -0.72
C GLY A 127 -1.23 17.36 -1.38
N LYS A 128 -2.36 16.67 -1.17
CA LYS A 128 -3.66 17.06 -1.75
C LYS A 128 -4.10 18.41 -1.15
N PRO A 129 -4.50 19.39 -1.99
CA PRO A 129 -4.80 20.75 -1.51
C PRO A 129 -6.08 20.83 -0.68
N GLU A 130 -6.97 19.86 -0.85
CA GLU A 130 -8.28 19.81 -0.20
C GLU A 130 -8.51 18.42 0.41
N SER A 131 -9.20 18.41 1.54
CA SER A 131 -9.70 17.21 2.22
C SER A 131 -11.21 17.09 2.04
N PHE A 132 -11.69 15.84 1.99
CA PHE A 132 -13.11 15.49 2.20
C PHE A 132 -13.18 14.30 3.17
N THR A 133 -14.34 14.02 3.77
CA THR A 133 -14.51 13.00 4.83
C THR A 133 -13.82 11.66 4.51
N LYS A 134 -14.00 11.11 3.29
CA LYS A 134 -13.41 9.83 2.87
C LYS A 134 -12.20 9.99 1.93
N ARG A 135 -11.66 11.20 1.78
CA ARG A 135 -10.49 11.42 0.92
C ARG A 135 -9.25 10.86 1.61
N ARG A 136 -8.52 9.96 0.94
CA ARG A 136 -7.21 9.49 1.39
C ARG A 136 -6.19 10.63 1.24
N MET A 137 -5.62 11.07 2.35
CA MET A 137 -4.67 12.19 2.42
C MET A 137 -3.22 11.73 2.56
N GLY A 138 -3.01 10.51 3.01
CA GLY A 138 -1.71 9.87 3.05
C GLY A 138 -1.83 8.38 3.35
N VAL A 139 -0.69 7.74 3.59
CA VAL A 139 -0.58 6.35 4.00
C VAL A 139 0.53 6.21 5.05
N CYS A 140 0.21 5.48 6.12
CA CYS A 140 1.18 4.99 7.08
C CYS A 140 1.71 3.64 6.57
N LEU A 141 3.01 3.44 6.66
CA LEU A 141 3.73 2.27 6.19
C LEU A 141 4.46 1.64 7.37
N TYR A 142 4.40 0.32 7.51
CA TYR A 142 5.11 -0.41 8.53
C TYR A 142 5.86 -1.61 7.96
N SER A 143 7.17 -1.64 8.19
CA SER A 143 8.02 -2.81 8.00
C SER A 143 8.18 -3.54 9.33
N ALA A 144 7.75 -4.79 9.39
CA ALA A 144 7.90 -5.65 10.57
C ALA A 144 9.37 -5.70 11.02
N GLN A 145 9.56 -5.66 12.33
CA GLN A 145 10.86 -5.84 12.97
C GLN A 145 11.21 -7.34 13.08
N PRO A 146 12.49 -7.70 13.32
CA PRO A 146 12.87 -9.09 13.47
C PRO A 146 12.02 -9.82 14.53
N GLY A 147 11.41 -10.94 14.12
CA GLY A 147 10.53 -11.75 14.97
C GLY A 147 9.05 -11.35 14.94
N GLU A 148 8.67 -10.28 14.23
CA GLU A 148 7.28 -9.89 14.03
C GLU A 148 6.70 -10.50 12.75
N ASP A 149 5.39 -10.76 12.77
CA ASP A 149 4.65 -11.29 11.63
C ASP A 149 3.80 -10.22 10.92
N VAL A 150 3.07 -10.64 9.89
CA VAL A 150 2.21 -9.75 9.11
C VAL A 150 1.01 -9.24 9.90
N GLU A 151 0.50 -9.99 10.88
CA GLU A 151 -0.63 -9.56 11.70
C GLU A 151 -0.22 -8.46 12.67
N LYS A 152 0.95 -8.58 13.29
CA LYS A 152 1.59 -7.51 14.05
C LYS A 152 1.78 -6.27 13.17
N ALA A 153 2.27 -6.45 11.94
CA ALA A 153 2.48 -5.34 11.03
C ALA A 153 1.18 -4.59 10.71
N ARG A 154 0.10 -5.31 10.43
CA ARG A 154 -1.25 -4.74 10.20
C ARG A 154 -1.74 -3.95 11.41
N ALA A 155 -1.59 -4.50 12.61
CA ALA A 155 -2.01 -3.85 13.85
C ALA A 155 -1.25 -2.53 14.08
N VAL A 156 0.07 -2.52 13.85
CA VAL A 156 0.89 -1.31 14.00
C VAL A 156 0.54 -0.26 12.94
N ALA A 157 0.46 -0.63 11.67
CA ALA A 157 0.10 0.31 10.59
C ALA A 157 -1.25 1.01 10.86
N LYS A 158 -2.26 0.24 11.30
CA LYS A 158 -3.56 0.81 11.74
C LYS A 158 -3.40 1.77 12.90
N THR A 159 -2.64 1.39 13.92
CA THR A 159 -2.39 2.26 15.08
C THR A 159 -1.72 3.57 14.65
N MET A 160 -0.73 3.53 13.77
CA MET A 160 -0.11 4.74 13.22
C MET A 160 -1.12 5.65 12.53
N ALA A 161 -2.02 5.09 11.72
CA ALA A 161 -3.06 5.86 11.03
C ALA A 161 -4.03 6.55 12.01
N THR A 162 -4.19 6.03 13.24
CA THR A 162 -4.95 6.70 14.31
C THR A 162 -4.14 7.76 15.07
N ILE A 163 -2.80 7.67 15.08
CA ILE A 163 -1.91 8.66 15.69
C ILE A 163 -1.87 9.94 14.86
N VAL A 164 -1.71 9.79 13.53
CA VAL A 164 -1.64 10.94 12.61
C VAL A 164 -3.00 11.64 12.58
N THR A 165 -3.01 12.94 12.89
CA THR A 165 -4.23 13.73 12.93
C THR A 165 -4.25 14.73 11.79
N VAL A 166 -5.33 14.74 11.01
CA VAL A 166 -5.62 15.79 10.02
C VAL A 166 -6.27 16.96 10.76
N LEU A 167 -5.72 18.15 10.57
CA LEU A 167 -6.16 19.39 11.20
C LEU A 167 -6.67 20.38 10.13
N PRO A 168 -7.62 21.27 10.48
CA PRO A 168 -8.01 22.36 9.60
C PRO A 168 -6.81 23.28 9.27
N PRO A 169 -6.93 24.16 8.26
CA PRO A 169 -5.92 25.19 8.01
C PRO A 169 -5.60 26.01 9.26
N ALA A 170 -4.39 26.59 9.30
CA ALA A 170 -4.05 27.50 10.39
C ALA A 170 -4.96 28.73 10.32
N ALA A 171 -5.33 29.30 11.47
CA ALA A 171 -5.97 30.60 11.48
C ALA A 171 -5.05 31.60 10.75
N PRO A 172 -5.60 32.55 9.97
CA PRO A 172 -4.79 33.60 9.37
C PRO A 172 -4.01 34.32 10.48
N ALA A 173 -2.73 34.59 10.22
CA ALA A 173 -1.93 35.41 11.12
C ALA A 173 -2.63 36.79 11.29
N PRO A 174 -2.61 37.36 12.51
CA PRO A 174 -3.22 38.66 12.78
C PRO A 174 -2.60 39.80 11.95
#